data_AF-A0A964MAV1-F1
#
_entry.id   AF-A0A964MAV1-F1
#
_cell.length_a   1.000
_cell.length_b   1.000
_cell.length_c   1.000
_cell.angle_alpha   90.00
_cell.angle_beta   90.00
_cell.angle_gamma   90.00
#
_symmetry.space_group_name_H-M   'P 1'
#
loop_
_entity.id
_entity.type
_entity.pdbx_description
1 polymer ?
#
loop_
_entity_poly.entity_id
_entity_poly.type
_entity_poly.pdbx_seq_one_letter_code
_entity_poly.pdbx_strand_id
1 'polypeptide(L)'
;MGDPSGDLKRLEEYHRELAGTARADQAGVLRNGYLPDDPGALVEAGIRCIPLIESEASANVAAALDRLQAVVFKLKLGQETPGTRRAVERFQQLLDATARAQHRDILYGFMAIGGLLVVLGGIIAYIVRMVGR
;
A
#
# COMPACT_ATOMS: atom_id res chain seq x y z
N MET A 1 11.51 -18.31 21.66
CA MET A 1 10.46 -19.06 20.93
C MET A 1 9.13 -18.53 21.47
N GLY A 2 8.48 -17.64 20.72
CA GLY A 2 7.21 -17.03 21.15
C GLY A 2 6.09 -18.08 21.14
N ASP A 3 5.13 -17.94 22.05
CA ASP A 3 3.94 -18.80 22.07
C ASP A 3 3.04 -18.43 20.87
N PRO A 4 2.86 -19.33 19.88
CA PRO A 4 2.07 -19.05 18.67
C PRO A 4 0.61 -18.69 18.99
N SER A 5 0.10 -19.20 20.11
CA SER A 5 -1.25 -18.93 20.62
C SER A 5 -1.39 -17.48 21.12
N GLY A 6 -0.32 -16.94 21.71
CA GLY A 6 -0.28 -15.57 22.23
C GLY A 6 -0.20 -14.53 21.11
N ASP A 7 0.51 -14.85 20.03
CA ASP A 7 0.68 -13.95 18.88
C ASP A 7 -0.63 -13.73 18.12
N LEU A 8 -1.40 -14.79 17.89
CA LEU A 8 -2.71 -14.68 17.25
C LEU A 8 -3.69 -13.87 18.11
N LYS A 9 -3.70 -14.07 19.43
CA LYS A 9 -4.57 -13.31 20.33
C LYS A 9 -4.24 -11.82 20.34
N ARG A 10 -2.96 -11.46 20.39
CA ARG A 10 -2.52 -10.05 20.28
C ARG A 10 -2.83 -9.44 18.93
N LEU A 11 -2.70 -10.22 17.86
CA LEU A 11 -3.10 -9.80 16.52
C LEU A 11 -4.60 -9.52 16.46
N GLU A 12 -5.44 -10.36 17.06
CA GLU A 12 -6.88 -10.13 17.16
C GLU A 12 -7.23 -8.88 17.99
N GLU A 13 -6.58 -8.69 19.14
CA GLU A 13 -6.75 -7.49 19.97
C GLU A 13 -6.39 -6.22 19.19
N TYR A 14 -5.27 -6.24 18.49
CA TYR A 14 -4.86 -5.15 17.58
C TYR A 14 -5.91 -4.86 16.51
N HIS A 15 -6.46 -5.89 15.86
CA HIS A 15 -7.49 -5.69 14.84
C HIS A 15 -8.80 -5.16 15.41
N ARG A 16 -9.14 -5.55 16.65
CA ARG A 16 -10.30 -5.01 17.36
C ARG A 16 -10.12 -3.54 17.68
N GLU A 17 -8.92 -3.14 18.11
CA GLU A 17 -8.57 -1.74 18.33
C GLU A 17 -8.65 -0.95 17.03
N LEU A 18 -8.06 -1.46 15.94
CA LEU A 18 -8.12 -0.82 14.62
C LEU A 18 -9.57 -0.59 14.14
N ALA A 19 -10.47 -1.56 14.40
CA ALA A 19 -11.88 -1.44 14.06
C ALA A 19 -12.62 -0.38 14.90
N GLY A 20 -12.16 -0.11 16.12
CA GLY A 20 -12.70 0.93 17.00
C GLY A 20 -12.13 2.33 16.74
N THR A 21 -10.97 2.43 16.09
CA THR A 21 -10.29 3.70 15.78
C THR A 21 -10.98 4.45 14.64
N ALA A 22 -11.10 5.78 14.77
CA ALA A 22 -11.63 6.64 13.74
C ALA A 22 -10.80 6.51 12.43
N ARG A 23 -11.47 6.55 11.27
CA ARG A 23 -10.81 6.37 9.96
C ARG A 23 -9.62 7.29 9.73
N ALA A 24 -9.65 8.51 10.27
CA ALA A 24 -8.56 9.48 10.15
C ALA A 24 -7.27 9.02 10.86
N ASP A 25 -7.39 8.23 11.93
CA ASP A 25 -6.26 7.81 12.77
C ASP A 25 -5.82 6.37 12.49
N GLN A 26 -6.62 5.60 11.74
CA GLN A 26 -6.35 4.20 11.39
C GLN A 26 -5.01 4.03 10.63
N ALA A 27 -4.59 5.00 9.81
CA ALA A 27 -3.30 4.95 9.14
C ALA A 27 -2.11 4.90 10.11
N GLY A 28 -2.18 5.67 11.21
CA GLY A 28 -1.15 5.68 12.24
C GLY A 28 -1.08 4.36 13.00
N VAL A 29 -2.25 3.80 13.33
CA VAL A 29 -2.36 2.48 13.98
C VAL A 29 -1.87 1.36 13.07
N LEU A 30 -2.14 1.42 11.77
CA LEU A 30 -1.64 0.44 10.80
C LEU A 30 -0.11 0.42 10.71
N ARG A 31 0.52 1.61 10.66
CA ARG A 31 1.97 1.75 10.53
C ARG A 31 2.74 1.35 11.79
N ASN A 32 2.22 1.71 12.96
CA ASN A 32 2.92 1.52 14.25
C ASN A 32 2.36 0.34 15.06
N GLY A 33 1.35 -0.36 14.53
CA GLY A 33 0.63 -1.41 15.23
C GLY A 33 1.43 -2.69 15.39
N TYR A 34 0.92 -3.58 16.25
CA TYR A 34 1.53 -4.87 16.57
C TYR A 34 1.88 -5.69 15.32
N LEU A 35 3.09 -6.23 15.21
CA LEU A 35 3.49 -7.12 14.12
C LEU A 35 4.01 -8.45 14.72
N PRO A 36 3.30 -9.58 14.52
CA PRO A 36 3.63 -10.85 15.17
C PRO A 36 4.99 -11.39 14.72
N ASP A 37 5.55 -12.31 15.52
CA ASP A 37 6.80 -13.01 15.21
C ASP A 37 6.55 -14.43 14.65
N ASP A 38 5.41 -15.03 15.02
CA ASP A 38 5.00 -16.33 14.49
C ASP A 38 4.67 -16.26 12.98
N PRO A 39 5.21 -17.17 12.15
CA PRO A 39 4.94 -17.20 10.71
C PRO A 39 3.46 -17.37 10.35
N GLY A 40 2.69 -18.13 11.13
CA GLY A 40 1.24 -18.31 10.89
C GLY A 40 0.48 -17.03 11.16
N ALA A 41 0.77 -16.37 12.28
CA ALA A 41 0.19 -15.07 12.62
C ALA A 41 0.59 -13.96 11.62
N LEU A 42 1.80 -14.01 11.07
CA LEU A 42 2.23 -13.10 10.00
C LEU A 42 1.43 -13.29 8.72
N VAL A 43 1.17 -14.52 8.31
CA VAL A 43 0.31 -14.80 7.13
C VAL A 43 -1.09 -14.24 7.35
N GLU A 44 -1.68 -14.47 8.52
CA GLU A 44 -3.00 -13.93 8.87
C GLU A 44 -3.02 -12.39 8.86
N ALA A 45 -1.98 -11.75 9.40
CA ALA A 45 -1.83 -10.30 9.36
C ALA A 45 -1.76 -9.77 7.91
N GLY A 46 -1.06 -10.48 7.03
CA GLY A 46 -0.97 -10.15 5.59
C GLY A 46 -2.32 -10.28 4.88
N ILE A 47 -3.06 -11.37 5.13
CA ILE A 47 -4.40 -11.59 4.55
C ILE A 47 -5.35 -10.45 4.92
N ARG A 48 -5.31 -9.99 6.17
CA ARG A 48 -6.17 -8.88 6.64
C ARG A 48 -5.83 -7.52 6.04
N CYS A 49 -4.65 -7.36 5.44
CA CYS A 49 -4.28 -6.14 4.71
C CYS A 49 -4.90 -6.09 3.30
N ILE A 50 -5.19 -7.24 2.68
CA ILE A 50 -5.73 -7.33 1.30
C ILE A 50 -6.97 -6.45 1.11
N PRO A 51 -8.07 -6.58 1.89
CA PRO A 51 -9.28 -5.79 1.67
C PRO A 51 -9.07 -4.27 1.89
N LEU A 52 -8.07 -3.88 2.70
CA LEU A 52 -7.72 -2.47 2.91
C LEU A 52 -7.00 -1.88 1.70
N ILE A 53 -6.22 -2.70 0.99
CA ILE A 53 -5.48 -2.33 -0.21
C ILE A 53 -6.41 -2.29 -1.43
N GLU A 54 -7.32 -3.27 -1.55
CA GLU A 54 -8.29 -3.35 -2.65
C GLU A 54 -9.38 -2.28 -2.55
N SER A 55 -9.60 -1.70 -1.36
CA SER A 55 -10.49 -0.57 -1.19
C SER A 55 -9.84 0.73 -1.69
N GLU A 56 -9.95 1.00 -3.00
CA GLU A 56 -9.38 2.17 -3.69
C GLU A 56 -9.76 3.53 -3.05
N ALA A 57 -10.85 3.58 -2.28
CA ALA A 57 -11.34 4.79 -1.62
C ALA A 57 -10.72 5.05 -0.22
N SER A 58 -9.84 4.18 0.27
CA SER A 58 -9.35 4.30 1.65
C SER A 58 -8.08 5.16 1.73
N ALA A 59 -8.10 6.18 2.59
CA ALA A 59 -6.90 6.93 2.98
C ALA A 59 -5.82 6.04 3.64
N ASN A 60 -6.16 4.78 3.92
CA ASN A 60 -5.34 3.82 4.64
C ASN A 60 -4.59 2.86 3.70
N VAL A 61 -4.80 2.92 2.38
CA VAL A 61 -4.12 2.03 1.41
C VAL A 61 -2.60 2.08 1.58
N ALA A 62 -2.02 3.28 1.68
CA ALA A 62 -0.58 3.43 1.86
C ALA A 62 -0.07 2.76 3.15
N ALA A 63 -0.78 2.96 4.27
CA ALA A 63 -0.42 2.34 5.54
C ALA A 63 -0.58 0.82 5.53
N ALA A 64 -1.59 0.29 4.84
CA ALA A 64 -1.78 -1.14 4.65
C ALA A 64 -0.69 -1.76 3.76
N LEU A 65 -0.23 -1.07 2.72
CA LEU A 65 0.90 -1.49 1.89
C LEU A 65 2.20 -1.54 2.69
N ASP A 66 2.50 -0.49 3.48
CA ASP A 66 3.69 -0.45 4.34
C ASP A 66 3.69 -1.64 5.32
N ARG A 67 2.53 -1.91 5.92
CA ARG A 67 2.35 -3.04 6.84
C ARG A 67 2.51 -4.38 6.12
N LEU A 68 1.97 -4.54 4.92
CA LEU A 68 2.13 -5.75 4.12
C LEU A 68 3.60 -5.97 3.72
N GLN A 69 4.35 -4.92 3.40
CA GLN A 69 5.80 -5.01 3.17
C GLN A 69 6.54 -5.51 4.41
N ALA A 70 6.19 -5.01 5.60
CA ALA A 70 6.79 -5.47 6.86
C ALA A 70 6.50 -6.95 7.14
N VAL A 71 5.27 -7.40 6.87
CA VAL A 71 4.88 -8.83 6.96
C VAL A 71 5.72 -9.69 6.03
N VAL A 72 5.82 -9.29 4.75
CA VAL A 72 6.62 -10.02 3.74
C VAL A 72 8.09 -10.08 4.15
N PHE A 73 8.64 -8.98 4.65
CA PHE A 73 10.02 -8.92 5.13
C PHE A 73 10.26 -9.90 6.27
N LYS A 74 9.41 -9.90 7.32
CA LYS A 74 9.53 -10.87 8.43
C LYS A 74 9.38 -12.32 7.97
N LEU A 75 8.42 -12.61 7.07
CA LEU A 75 8.23 -13.95 6.54
C LEU A 75 9.45 -14.47 5.77
N LYS A 76 10.16 -13.59 5.04
CA LYS A 76 11.40 -13.93 4.33
C LYS A 76 12.59 -14.16 5.27
N LEU A 77 12.59 -13.55 6.45
CA LEU A 77 13.62 -13.73 7.48
C LEU A 77 13.39 -14.99 8.34
N GLY A 78 12.15 -15.48 8.39
CA GLY A 78 11.78 -16.67 9.15
C GLY A 78 12.14 -17.99 8.44
N GLN A 79 11.78 -19.11 9.06
CA GLN A 79 11.90 -20.42 8.42
C GLN A 79 10.91 -20.55 7.25
N GLU A 80 11.44 -20.84 6.06
CA GLU A 80 10.63 -21.08 4.87
C GLU A 80 9.88 -22.41 5.01
N THR A 81 8.56 -22.32 5.05
CA THR A 81 7.66 -23.45 4.85
C THR A 81 7.01 -23.31 3.47
N PRO A 82 6.52 -24.40 2.86
CA PRO A 82 5.81 -24.31 1.59
C PRO A 82 4.60 -23.36 1.64
N GLY A 83 3.93 -23.26 2.80
CA GLY A 83 2.80 -22.37 3.03
C GLY A 83 3.21 -20.89 3.09
N THR A 84 4.25 -20.58 3.87
CA THR A 84 4.74 -19.19 4.00
C THR A 84 5.32 -18.69 2.69
N ARG A 85 6.00 -19.53 1.91
CA ARG A 85 6.51 -19.18 0.58
C ARG A 85 5.40 -18.76 -0.39
N ARG A 86 4.31 -19.54 -0.47
CA ARG A 86 3.15 -19.19 -1.31
C ARG A 86 2.49 -17.89 -0.86
N ALA A 87 2.39 -17.67 0.45
CA ALA A 87 1.84 -16.43 1.00
C ALA A 87 2.71 -15.23 0.61
N VAL A 88 4.03 -15.34 0.76
CA VAL A 88 5.00 -14.31 0.33
C VAL A 88 4.86 -14.01 -1.16
N GLU A 89 4.81 -15.03 -2.02
CA GLU A 89 4.64 -14.84 -3.47
C GLU A 89 3.34 -14.08 -3.79
N ARG A 90 2.21 -14.45 -3.15
CA ARG A 90 0.93 -13.75 -3.32
C ARG A 90 0.97 -12.30 -2.84
N PHE A 91 1.56 -12.05 -1.68
CA PHE A 91 1.67 -10.68 -1.14
C PHE A 91 2.60 -9.83 -2.00
N GLN A 92 3.69 -10.39 -2.50
CA GLN A 92 4.60 -9.70 -3.42
C GLN A 92 3.89 -9.32 -4.73
N GLN A 93 3.10 -10.23 -5.30
CA GLN A 93 2.29 -9.94 -6.49
C GLN A 93 1.31 -8.79 -6.27
N LEU A 94 0.68 -8.72 -5.09
CA LEU A 94 -0.22 -7.64 -4.72
C LEU A 94 0.52 -6.30 -4.67
N LEU A 95 1.67 -6.25 -3.97
CA LEU A 95 2.52 -5.05 -3.89
C LEU A 95 2.96 -4.57 -5.29
N ASP A 96 3.39 -5.49 -6.16
CA ASP A 96 3.84 -5.18 -7.51
C ASP A 96 2.69 -4.72 -8.42
N ALA A 97 1.48 -5.26 -8.23
CA ALA A 97 0.28 -4.81 -8.94
C ALA A 97 -0.08 -3.37 -8.56
N THR A 98 -0.10 -3.05 -7.26
CA THR A 98 -0.42 -1.70 -6.77
C THR A 98 0.64 -0.68 -7.18
N ALA A 99 1.93 -1.03 -7.11
CA ALA A 99 3.01 -0.15 -7.56
C ALA A 99 2.91 0.20 -9.05
N ARG A 100 2.57 -0.79 -9.90
CA ARG A 100 2.37 -0.56 -11.35
C ARG A 100 1.19 0.36 -11.64
N ALA A 101 0.10 0.23 -10.89
CA ALA A 101 -1.05 1.12 -11.02
C ALA A 101 -0.66 2.58 -10.70
N GLN A 102 0.04 2.82 -9.58
CA GLN A 102 0.48 4.15 -9.18
C GLN A 102 1.43 4.81 -10.20
N HIS A 103 2.38 4.06 -10.75
CA HIS A 103 3.31 4.60 -11.76
C HIS A 103 2.59 5.02 -13.05
N ARG A 104 1.58 4.26 -13.47
CA ARG A 104 0.81 4.57 -14.67
C ARG A 104 0.02 5.86 -14.50
N ASP A 105 -0.60 6.08 -13.35
CA ASP A 105 -1.39 7.27 -13.08
C ASP A 105 -0.51 8.53 -13.00
N ILE A 106 0.69 8.42 -12.41
CA ILE A 106 1.68 9.50 -12.38
C ILE A 106 2.11 9.88 -13.79
N LEU A 107 2.39 8.89 -14.66
CA LEU A 107 2.81 9.15 -16.03
C LEU A 107 1.72 9.86 -16.84
N TYR A 108 0.46 9.43 -16.71
CA TYR A 108 -0.67 10.10 -17.35
C TYR A 108 -0.87 11.53 -16.82
N GLY A 109 -0.68 11.75 -15.52
CA GLY A 109 -0.70 13.09 -14.93
C GLY A 109 0.36 14.01 -15.54
N PHE A 110 1.61 13.53 -15.66
CA PHE A 110 2.68 14.30 -16.30
C PHE A 110 2.41 14.59 -17.77
N MET A 111 1.88 13.62 -18.54
CA MET A 111 1.51 13.85 -19.93
C MET A 111 0.37 14.87 -20.07
N ALA A 112 -0.63 14.84 -19.19
CA ALA A 112 -1.74 15.79 -19.20
C ALA A 112 -1.26 17.23 -18.91
N ILE A 113 -0.44 17.41 -17.87
CA ILE A 113 0.13 18.72 -17.51
C ILE A 113 1.07 19.22 -18.62
N GLY A 114 1.96 18.35 -19.11
CA GLY A 114 2.87 18.69 -20.20
C GLY A 114 2.14 19.11 -21.48
N GLY A 115 1.09 18.37 -21.86
CA GLY A 115 0.23 18.72 -22.99
C GLY A 115 -0.45 20.09 -22.82
N LEU A 116 -0.98 20.39 -21.63
CA LEU A 116 -1.60 21.68 -21.35
C LEU A 116 -0.61 22.84 -21.52
N LEU A 117 0.62 22.69 -21.02
CA LEU A 117 1.66 23.71 -21.14
C LEU A 117 2.08 23.94 -22.59
N VAL A 118 2.19 22.88 -23.39
CA VAL A 118 2.49 23.00 -24.83
C VAL A 118 1.39 23.75 -25.57
N VAL A 119 0.12 23.45 -25.29
CA VAL A 119 -1.03 24.14 -25.88
C VAL A 119 -1.04 25.62 -25.48
N LEU A 120 -0.88 25.93 -24.18
CA LEU A 120 -0.81 27.31 -23.70
C LEU A 120 0.36 28.08 -24.31
N GLY A 121 1.55 27.48 -24.36
CA GLY A 121 2.72 28.08 -25.00
C GLY A 121 2.49 28.37 -26.48
N GLY A 122 1.84 27.44 -27.20
CA GLY A 122 1.44 27.62 -28.59
C GLY A 122 0.44 28.76 -28.79
N ILE A 123 -0.58 28.88 -27.93
CA ILE A 123 -1.55 29.98 -27.95
C ILE A 123 -0.86 31.32 -27.70
N ILE A 124 0.00 31.40 -26.69
CA ILE A 124 0.75 32.62 -26.36
C ILE A 124 1.64 33.03 -27.54
N ALA A 125 2.42 32.10 -28.10
CA ALA A 125 3.26 32.36 -29.25
C ALA A 125 2.46 32.80 -30.48
N TYR A 126 1.28 32.21 -30.70
CA TYR A 126 0.36 32.61 -31.76
C TYR A 126 -0.16 34.04 -31.59
N ILE A 127 -0.61 34.40 -30.37
CA ILE A 127 -1.09 35.76 -30.05
C ILE A 127 0.05 36.78 -30.25
N VAL A 128 1.25 36.51 -29.73
CA VAL A 128 2.41 37.40 -29.88
C VAL A 128 2.74 37.61 -31.36
N ARG A 129 2.69 36.56 -32.18
CA ARG A 129 2.95 36.65 -33.62
C ARG A 129 1.87 37.45 -34.37
N MET A 130 0.62 37.43 -33.90
CA MET A 130 -0.47 38.18 -34.51
C MET A 130 -0.41 39.66 -34.14
N VAL A 131 -0.10 39.99 -32.88
CA VAL A 131 -0.01 41.38 -32.39
C VAL A 131 1.29 42.07 -32.82
N GLY A 132 2.37 41.32 -33.00
CA GLY A 132 3.65 41.86 -33.48
C GLY A 132 3.74 42.06 -35.00
N ARG A 133 2.66 41.80 -35.74
CA ARG A 133 2.51 42.09 -37.17
C ARG A 133 1.59 43.29 -37.36
#